data_AF-A0A928H4S0-F1
#
_entry.id   AF-A0A928H4S0-F1
#
_cell.length_a   1.000
_cell.length_b   1.000
_cell.length_c   1.000
_cell.angle_alpha   90.00
_cell.angle_beta   90.00
_cell.angle_gamma   90.00
#
_symmetry.space_group_name_H-M   'P 1'
#
loop_
_entity.id
_entity.type
_entity.pdbx_description
1 polymer ?
#
loop_
_entity_poly.entity_id
_entity_poly.type
_entity_poly.pdbx_seq_one_letter_code
_entity_poly.pdbx_strand_id
1 'polypeptide(L)'
;MKSSGLFSSKQLQMLAAGDEKVLNDFDAQGLFPGIGESAEEFAARMGKLSAALEKLHNDLKKTPDLEVASGIRINEKNAISGNVTNEALDQTGALYNVRPEWVPGFFANESFGIFWGGCSLSDPDSGLSLFIIRKAFKKKPRWLFYRRQELLAHEMTHASHQAFTEWMFEEYFAYQTASSALRKFFGGCFIHKFDSLGFIGPILLLPVMQFLNLFQIVNCPMGFFWCLAGVYPAFLALRTCWINRIAGRARKFLIKKKAPHPGAALFRMSVAEIKTLAAGRMPQGNDLRWKILQKYLDNGQE
;
A
#
# COMPACT_ATOMS: atom_id res chain seq x y z
N MET A 1 2.25 17.86 19.52
CA MET A 1 1.13 17.51 18.62
C MET A 1 -0.18 17.88 19.29
N LYS A 2 -1.08 18.60 18.59
CA LYS A 2 -2.37 19.07 19.15
C LYS A 2 -3.26 17.86 19.48
N SER A 3 -3.90 17.88 20.65
CA SER A 3 -4.74 16.80 21.19
C SER A 3 -6.23 16.93 20.83
N SER A 4 -6.53 17.51 19.68
CA SER A 4 -7.85 17.39 19.07
C SER A 4 -7.82 16.18 18.14
N GLY A 5 -8.83 15.33 18.17
CA GLY A 5 -8.98 14.24 17.23
C GLY A 5 -8.69 14.66 15.81
N LEU A 6 -8.15 13.71 15.03
CA LEU A 6 -7.75 13.95 13.65
C LEU A 6 -8.90 14.58 12.85
N PHE A 7 -10.13 14.18 13.16
CA PHE A 7 -11.36 14.75 12.61
C PHE A 7 -12.27 15.28 13.71
N SER A 8 -12.84 16.46 13.50
CA SER A 8 -13.85 17.02 14.40
C SER A 8 -15.20 16.30 14.25
N SER A 9 -15.99 16.24 15.32
CA SER A 9 -17.36 15.67 15.26
C SER A 9 -18.23 16.35 14.20
N LYS A 10 -18.02 17.66 13.97
CA LYS A 10 -18.70 18.41 12.92
C LYS A 10 -18.32 17.90 11.52
N GLN A 11 -17.04 17.64 11.26
CA GLN A 11 -16.60 17.06 9.98
C GLN A 11 -17.22 15.68 9.75
N LEU A 12 -17.27 14.82 10.77
CA LEU A 12 -17.88 13.49 10.65
C LEU A 12 -19.40 13.57 10.39
N GLN A 13 -20.11 14.50 11.02
CA GLN A 13 -21.53 14.74 10.75
C GLN A 13 -21.78 15.24 9.32
N MET A 14 -20.96 16.19 8.85
CA MET A 14 -21.03 16.69 7.47
C MET A 14 -20.70 15.58 6.46
N LEU A 15 -19.73 14.72 6.79
CA LEU A 15 -19.37 13.58 5.96
C LEU A 15 -20.52 12.56 5.88
N ALA A 16 -21.17 12.26 7.00
CA ALA A 16 -22.35 11.39 7.05
C ALA A 16 -23.53 11.95 6.25
N ALA A 17 -23.67 13.27 6.18
CA ALA A 17 -24.64 13.96 5.34
C ALA A 17 -24.25 13.97 3.84
N GLY A 18 -23.08 13.44 3.47
CA GLY A 18 -22.59 13.41 2.10
C GLY A 18 -22.11 14.76 1.55
N ASP A 19 -21.65 15.66 2.43
CA ASP A 19 -21.10 16.96 2.03
C ASP A 19 -19.89 16.79 1.11
N GLU A 20 -19.97 17.32 -0.11
CA GLU A 20 -18.97 17.13 -1.15
C GLU A 20 -17.63 17.79 -0.82
N LYS A 21 -17.64 18.91 -0.10
CA LYS A 21 -16.40 19.61 0.25
C LYS A 21 -15.62 18.79 1.28
N VAL A 22 -16.30 18.31 2.32
CA VAL A 22 -15.67 17.44 3.33
C VAL A 22 -15.22 16.13 2.68
N LEU A 23 -16.02 15.54 1.80
CA LEU A 23 -15.64 14.33 1.07
C LEU A 23 -14.35 14.52 0.26
N ASN A 24 -14.20 15.66 -0.43
CA ASN A 24 -12.98 16.02 -1.16
C ASN A 24 -11.76 16.24 -0.25
N ASP A 25 -11.96 16.81 0.94
CA ASP A 25 -10.88 17.03 1.92
C ASP A 25 -10.36 15.71 2.50
N PHE A 26 -11.24 14.73 2.70
CA PHE A 26 -10.87 13.36 3.08
C PHE A 26 -10.17 12.64 1.92
N ASP A 27 -10.70 12.76 0.69
CA ASP A 27 -10.09 12.18 -0.51
C ASP A 27 -8.64 12.66 -0.72
N ALA A 28 -8.39 13.96 -0.53
CA ALA A 28 -7.05 14.53 -0.64
C ALA A 28 -6.06 13.94 0.39
N GLN A 29 -6.56 13.40 1.51
CA GLN A 29 -5.76 12.72 2.53
C GLN A 29 -5.63 11.20 2.28
N GLY A 30 -6.11 10.71 1.13
CA GLY A 30 -6.14 9.27 0.83
C GLY A 30 -7.19 8.51 1.64
N LEU A 31 -8.19 9.21 2.18
CA LEU A 31 -9.33 8.63 2.87
C LEU A 31 -10.55 8.77 1.97
N PHE A 32 -10.89 7.73 1.24
CA PHE A 32 -12.05 7.71 0.36
C PHE A 32 -12.96 6.51 0.68
N PRO A 33 -14.23 6.55 0.23
CA PRO A 33 -15.17 5.46 0.46
C PRO A 33 -14.76 4.19 -0.28
N GLY A 34 -15.06 3.04 0.31
CA GLY A 34 -14.94 1.74 -0.31
C GLY A 34 -16.03 1.47 -1.35
N ILE A 35 -16.00 0.26 -1.93
CA ILE A 35 -17.01 -0.18 -2.91
C ILE A 35 -18.35 -0.32 -2.19
N GLY A 36 -19.35 0.45 -2.64
CA GLY A 36 -20.71 0.41 -2.07
C GLY A 36 -20.87 0.99 -0.66
N GLU A 37 -19.81 1.59 -0.09
CA GLU A 37 -19.86 2.18 1.25
C GLU A 37 -20.74 3.44 1.25
N SER A 38 -21.72 3.50 2.16
CA SER A 38 -22.59 4.67 2.34
C SER A 38 -21.83 5.84 3.00
N ALA A 39 -22.43 7.04 2.99
CA ALA A 39 -21.85 8.20 3.67
C ALA A 39 -21.77 8.00 5.19
N GLU A 40 -22.79 7.39 5.78
CA GLU A 40 -22.86 7.06 7.20
C GLU A 40 -21.84 5.99 7.58
N GLU A 41 -21.70 4.93 6.78
CA GLU A 41 -20.70 3.88 6.98
C GLU A 41 -19.29 4.43 6.88
N PHE A 42 -19.02 5.26 5.87
CA PHE A 42 -17.73 5.92 5.69
C PHE A 42 -17.40 6.83 6.88
N ALA A 43 -18.35 7.65 7.33
CA ALA A 43 -18.19 8.51 8.50
C ALA A 43 -17.94 7.69 9.78
N ALA A 44 -18.63 6.56 9.96
CA ALA A 44 -18.40 5.66 11.09
C ALA A 44 -16.98 5.07 11.06
N ARG A 45 -16.49 4.65 9.89
CA ARG A 45 -15.11 4.16 9.71
C ARG A 45 -14.08 5.24 10.02
N MET A 46 -14.29 6.48 9.57
CA MET A 46 -13.41 7.61 9.89
C MET A 46 -13.42 7.95 11.39
N GLY A 47 -14.57 7.79 12.05
CA GLY A 47 -14.68 7.91 13.51
C GLY A 47 -13.84 6.87 14.26
N LYS A 48 -13.90 5.59 13.83
CA LYS A 48 -13.07 4.52 14.39
C LYS A 48 -11.58 4.79 14.21
N LEU A 49 -11.16 5.21 13.01
CA LEU A 49 -9.77 5.57 12.72
C LEU A 49 -9.29 6.72 13.61
N SER A 50 -10.07 7.79 13.73
CA SER A 50 -9.72 8.93 14.57
C SER A 50 -9.55 8.52 16.03
N ALA A 51 -10.48 7.72 16.57
CA ALA A 51 -10.40 7.22 17.93
C ALA A 51 -9.17 6.31 18.17
N ALA A 52 -8.83 5.46 17.20
CA ALA A 52 -7.65 4.60 17.28
C ALA A 52 -6.34 5.40 17.24
N LEU A 53 -6.25 6.43 16.41
CA LEU A 53 -5.09 7.34 16.39
C LEU A 53 -4.95 8.15 17.68
N GLU A 54 -6.06 8.65 18.24
CA GLU A 54 -6.05 9.31 19.54
C GLU A 54 -5.56 8.37 20.65
N LYS A 55 -6.08 7.14 20.66
CA LYS A 55 -5.67 6.11 21.61
C LYS A 55 -4.17 5.83 21.48
N LEU A 56 -3.67 5.61 20.27
CA LEU A 56 -2.24 5.39 20.01
C LEU A 56 -1.38 6.54 20.53
N HIS A 57 -1.76 7.80 20.25
CA HIS A 57 -1.03 8.97 20.75
C HIS A 57 -1.05 9.06 22.28
N ASN A 58 -2.18 8.76 22.92
CA ASN A 58 -2.29 8.76 24.37
C ASN A 58 -1.47 7.64 25.01
N ASP A 59 -1.46 6.46 24.40
CA ASP A 59 -0.69 5.30 24.87
C ASP A 59 0.81 5.55 24.74
N LEU A 60 1.27 6.17 23.64
CA LEU A 60 2.67 6.58 23.44
C LEU A 60 3.18 7.59 24.47
N LYS A 61 2.30 8.50 24.94
CA LYS A 61 2.66 9.46 25.99
C LYS A 61 2.80 8.79 27.37
N LYS A 62 1.97 7.78 27.64
CA LYS A 62 1.96 7.06 28.92
C LYS A 62 3.06 6.00 29.00
N THR A 63 3.29 5.31 27.88
CA THR A 63 4.19 4.17 27.77
C THR A 63 5.26 4.46 26.73
N PRO A 64 6.49 4.82 27.15
CA PRO A 64 7.55 5.18 26.23
C PRO A 64 7.98 4.05 25.29
N ASP A 65 7.79 2.78 25.65
CA ASP A 65 8.17 1.61 24.86
C ASP A 65 6.94 0.73 24.60
N LEU A 66 6.03 1.25 23.76
CA LEU A 66 4.75 0.61 23.47
C LEU A 66 4.95 -0.53 22.47
N GLU A 67 4.59 -1.75 22.87
CA GLU A 67 4.58 -2.90 21.96
C GLU A 67 3.33 -2.87 21.08
N VAL A 68 3.52 -2.84 19.77
CA VAL A 68 2.43 -2.73 18.76
C VAL A 68 2.23 -4.02 17.96
N ALA A 69 3.24 -4.88 17.94
CA ALA A 69 3.15 -6.24 17.42
C ALA A 69 4.19 -7.09 18.16
N SER A 70 4.08 -8.42 18.08
CA SER A 70 4.98 -9.35 18.78
C SER A 70 6.46 -9.01 18.50
N GLY A 71 7.14 -8.49 19.52
CA GLY A 71 8.55 -8.11 19.45
C GLY A 71 8.85 -6.80 18.71
N ILE A 72 7.84 -5.97 18.40
CA ILE A 72 8.01 -4.66 17.76
C ILE A 72 7.50 -3.57 18.70
N ARG A 73 8.40 -2.68 19.12
CA ARG A 73 8.11 -1.58 20.03
C ARG A 73 8.38 -0.22 19.40
N ILE A 74 7.53 0.73 19.75
CA ILE A 74 7.59 2.10 19.25
C ILE A 74 7.67 3.09 20.41
N ASN A 75 8.28 4.25 20.11
CA ASN A 75 8.51 5.32 21.07
C ASN A 75 8.28 6.67 20.37
N GLU A 76 7.64 7.61 21.06
CA GLU A 76 7.39 8.97 20.56
C GLU A 76 8.68 9.68 20.10
N LYS A 77 9.81 9.46 20.78
CA LYS A 77 11.13 10.04 20.41
C LYS A 77 11.68 9.52 19.07
N ASN A 78 11.12 8.42 18.57
CA ASN A 78 11.44 7.84 17.29
C ASN A 78 10.34 8.02 16.25
N ALA A 79 9.32 8.81 16.55
CA ALA A 79 8.36 9.26 15.55
C ALA A 79 9.10 9.97 14.41
N ILE A 80 8.69 9.66 13.19
CA ILE A 80 9.22 10.25 11.98
C ILE A 80 8.60 11.63 11.84
N SER A 81 9.43 12.66 11.73
CA SER A 81 8.96 14.03 11.62
C SER A 81 8.34 14.31 10.25
N GLY A 82 7.41 15.28 10.19
CA GLY A 82 6.75 15.70 8.95
C GLY A 82 7.72 16.08 7.82
N ASN A 83 8.86 16.70 8.16
CA ASN A 83 9.88 17.05 7.16
C ASN A 83 10.46 15.82 6.45
N VAL A 84 10.52 14.66 7.12
CA VAL A 84 11.01 13.42 6.52
C VAL A 84 9.96 12.76 5.63
N THR A 85 8.67 12.94 5.95
CA THR A 85 7.56 12.37 5.19
C THR A 85 7.14 13.23 3.99
N ASN A 86 7.43 14.53 3.98
CA ASN A 86 7.03 15.44 2.89
C ASN A 86 7.42 14.94 1.48
N GLU A 87 8.66 14.47 1.30
CA GLU A 87 9.09 13.94 -0.01
C GLU A 87 8.30 12.71 -0.46
N ALA A 88 7.81 11.90 0.49
CA ALA A 88 6.97 10.74 0.23
C ALA A 88 5.52 11.15 -0.07
N LEU A 89 4.99 12.14 0.67
CA LEU A 89 3.67 12.72 0.46
C LEU A 89 3.57 13.42 -0.91
N ASP A 90 4.64 14.11 -1.33
CA ASP A 90 4.72 14.73 -2.66
C ASP A 90 4.67 13.66 -3.76
N GLN A 91 5.28 12.51 -3.51
CA GLN A 91 5.30 11.41 -4.46
C GLN A 91 3.93 10.74 -4.60
N THR A 92 3.22 10.47 -3.51
CA THR A 92 1.84 9.95 -3.57
C THR A 92 0.89 11.01 -4.15
N GLY A 93 1.12 12.29 -3.85
CA GLY A 93 0.38 13.41 -4.42
C GLY A 93 0.52 13.47 -5.93
N ALA A 94 1.75 13.36 -6.45
CA ALA A 94 2.01 13.39 -7.89
C ALA A 94 1.42 12.19 -8.64
N LEU A 95 1.39 10.99 -8.03
CA LEU A 95 0.89 9.77 -8.68
C LEU A 95 -0.63 9.64 -8.60
N TYR A 96 -1.20 9.93 -7.43
CA TYR A 96 -2.56 9.55 -7.07
C TYR A 96 -3.40 10.70 -6.53
N ASN A 97 -2.84 11.90 -6.44
CA ASN A 97 -3.50 13.07 -5.86
C ASN A 97 -3.97 12.82 -4.41
N VAL A 98 -3.12 12.17 -3.60
CA VAL A 98 -3.35 11.90 -2.17
C VAL A 98 -2.12 12.24 -1.33
N ARG A 99 -2.36 12.76 -0.12
CA ARG A 99 -1.34 13.11 0.88
C ARG A 99 -1.77 12.57 2.26
N PRO A 100 -1.50 11.29 2.56
CA PRO A 100 -1.91 10.66 3.82
C PRO A 100 -1.04 11.09 5.01
N GLU A 101 -1.17 12.35 5.42
CA GLU A 101 -0.45 12.95 6.56
C GLU A 101 -0.84 12.35 7.91
N TRP A 102 -1.99 11.69 7.96
CA TRP A 102 -2.53 11.06 9.16
C TRP A 102 -1.80 9.78 9.59
N VAL A 103 -1.00 9.17 8.71
CA VAL A 103 -0.38 7.86 8.97
C VAL A 103 0.88 8.05 9.82
N PRO A 104 0.90 7.59 11.08
CA PRO A 104 2.07 7.70 11.94
C PRO A 104 3.22 6.79 11.47
N GLY A 105 4.43 7.33 11.59
CA GLY A 105 5.66 6.65 11.22
C GLY A 105 6.66 6.57 12.35
N PHE A 106 7.36 5.45 12.50
CA PHE A 106 8.38 5.26 13.54
C PHE A 106 9.69 4.67 12.98
N PHE A 107 10.81 5.09 13.56
CA PHE A 107 12.07 4.39 13.40
C PHE A 107 12.14 3.22 14.39
N ALA A 108 12.43 2.02 13.89
CA ALA A 108 12.62 0.82 14.70
C ALA A 108 13.64 1.01 15.83
N ASN A 109 13.32 0.47 17.01
CA ASN A 109 14.25 0.38 18.13
C ASN A 109 15.12 -0.88 18.04
N GLU A 110 14.55 -1.93 17.47
CA GLU A 110 15.07 -3.28 17.41
C GLU A 110 16.11 -3.43 16.30
N SER A 111 17.02 -4.37 16.51
CA SER A 111 17.97 -4.82 15.51
C SER A 111 17.30 -5.87 14.60
N PHE A 112 16.78 -5.42 13.46
CA PHE A 112 16.32 -6.32 12.41
C PHE A 112 17.48 -6.75 11.49
N GLY A 113 17.37 -7.94 10.89
CA GLY A 113 18.35 -8.49 9.94
C GLY A 113 18.68 -7.54 8.78
N ILE A 114 19.88 -7.62 8.21
CA ILE A 114 20.46 -6.60 7.31
C ILE A 114 19.61 -6.21 6.09
N PHE A 115 18.76 -7.12 5.61
CA PHE A 115 17.87 -6.94 4.46
C PHE A 115 16.50 -6.33 4.83
N TRP A 116 16.21 -6.13 6.11
CA TRP A 116 14.95 -5.52 6.53
C TRP A 116 15.00 -4.00 6.34
N GLY A 117 14.09 -3.47 5.52
CA GLY A 117 13.94 -2.03 5.26
C GLY A 117 12.88 -1.37 6.15
N GLY A 118 11.74 -2.03 6.32
CA GLY A 118 10.60 -1.57 7.09
C GLY A 118 9.42 -2.55 7.01
N CYS A 119 8.33 -2.22 7.69
CA CYS A 119 7.03 -2.86 7.54
C CYS A 119 5.90 -1.84 7.81
N SER A 120 4.72 -2.11 7.27
CA SER A 120 3.46 -1.55 7.74
C SER A 120 2.77 -2.51 8.70
N LEU A 121 2.14 -1.94 9.72
CA LEU A 121 1.18 -2.61 10.57
C LEU A 121 -0.17 -1.94 10.37
N SER A 122 -1.18 -2.75 10.08
CA SER A 122 -2.53 -2.30 9.80
C SER A 122 -3.50 -3.08 10.67
N ASP A 123 -4.39 -2.38 11.34
CA ASP A 123 -5.51 -2.94 12.10
C ASP A 123 -6.79 -2.86 11.24
N PRO A 124 -7.30 -3.98 10.73
CA PRO A 124 -8.49 -3.99 9.87
C PRO A 124 -9.75 -3.46 10.56
N ASP A 125 -9.86 -3.60 11.88
CA ASP A 125 -11.09 -3.26 12.61
C ASP A 125 -11.24 -1.75 12.82
N SER A 126 -10.12 -1.08 13.11
CA SER A 126 -10.08 0.37 13.30
C SER A 126 -9.66 1.15 12.04
N GLY A 127 -9.04 0.50 11.07
CA GLY A 127 -8.40 1.14 9.93
C GLY A 127 -7.08 1.84 10.28
N LEU A 128 -6.57 1.66 11.50
CA LEU A 128 -5.31 2.25 11.92
C LEU A 128 -4.16 1.62 11.13
N SER A 129 -3.36 2.47 10.50
CA SER A 129 -2.11 2.11 9.85
C SER A 129 -0.94 2.81 10.50
N LEU A 130 0.17 2.12 10.61
CA LEU A 130 1.45 2.73 10.98
C LEU A 130 2.58 2.05 10.21
N PHE A 131 3.62 2.81 9.91
CA PHE A 131 4.82 2.26 9.28
C PHE A 131 6.02 2.35 10.21
N ILE A 132 6.82 1.29 10.21
CA ILE A 132 8.03 1.18 11.01
C ILE A 132 9.18 0.92 10.05
N ILE A 133 10.17 1.80 10.05
CA ILE A 133 11.33 1.70 9.14
C ILE A 133 12.64 1.61 9.91
N ARG A 134 13.66 1.08 9.25
CA ARG A 134 15.01 0.92 9.83
C ARG A 134 15.56 2.23 10.40
N LYS A 135 16.10 2.16 11.63
CA LYS A 135 16.76 3.28 12.33
C LYS A 135 17.85 3.99 11.53
N ALA A 136 18.57 3.27 10.67
CA ALA A 136 19.58 3.86 9.78
C ALA A 136 19.01 4.98 8.90
N PHE A 137 17.73 4.89 8.54
CA PHE A 137 17.03 5.91 7.76
C PHE A 137 16.86 7.24 8.50
N LYS A 138 17.07 7.28 9.83
CA LYS A 138 17.09 8.53 10.59
C LYS A 138 18.25 9.44 10.17
N LYS A 139 19.40 8.84 9.84
CA LYS A 139 20.63 9.57 9.50
C LYS A 139 20.91 9.61 7.99
N LYS A 140 20.50 8.58 7.25
CA LYS A 140 20.82 8.44 5.82
C LYS A 140 19.55 8.20 5.01
N PRO A 141 19.35 8.86 3.86
CA PRO A 141 18.19 8.60 3.01
C PRO A 141 18.23 7.24 2.30
N ARG A 142 19.37 6.54 2.33
CA ARG A 142 19.57 5.23 1.68
C ARG A 142 20.19 4.21 2.62
N TRP A 143 19.76 2.96 2.47
CA TRP A 143 20.32 1.78 3.13
C TRP A 143 20.34 0.62 2.14
N LEU A 144 21.52 0.12 1.79
CA LEU A 144 21.69 -0.82 0.67
C LEU A 144 21.02 -0.27 -0.61
N PHE A 145 20.10 -1.04 -1.20
CA PHE A 145 19.31 -0.66 -2.37
C PHE A 145 17.97 0.02 -2.00
N TYR A 146 17.64 0.14 -0.72
CA TYR A 146 16.42 0.80 -0.24
C TYR A 146 16.62 2.32 -0.11
N ARG A 147 15.61 3.09 -0.50
CA ARG A 147 15.53 4.55 -0.31
C ARG A 147 14.39 4.85 0.65
N ARG A 148 14.64 5.72 1.64
CA ARG A 148 13.66 6.11 2.65
C ARG A 148 12.38 6.66 2.03
N GLN A 149 12.51 7.63 1.14
CA GLN A 149 11.38 8.27 0.46
C GLN A 149 10.47 7.24 -0.23
N GLU A 150 11.08 6.35 -1.00
CA GLU A 150 10.36 5.32 -1.75
C GLU A 150 9.64 4.33 -0.83
N LEU A 151 10.32 3.89 0.24
CA LEU A 151 9.72 3.00 1.24
C LEU A 151 8.52 3.67 1.92
N LEU A 152 8.67 4.94 2.33
CA LEU A 152 7.59 5.70 2.94
C LEU A 152 6.41 5.89 1.99
N ALA A 153 6.65 6.27 0.73
CA ALA A 153 5.61 6.46 -0.26
C ALA A 153 4.87 5.15 -0.58
N HIS A 154 5.60 4.03 -0.61
CA HIS A 154 5.03 2.69 -0.77
C HIS A 154 4.05 2.37 0.37
N GLU A 155 4.47 2.50 1.64
CA GLU A 155 3.59 2.21 2.78
C GLU A 155 2.41 3.19 2.87
N MET A 156 2.62 4.48 2.54
CA MET A 156 1.55 5.47 2.47
C MET A 156 0.49 5.15 1.41
N THR A 157 0.92 4.53 0.30
CA THR A 157 0.01 4.05 -0.74
C THR A 157 -0.88 2.95 -0.19
N HIS A 158 -0.32 1.99 0.53
CA HIS A 158 -1.10 0.94 1.21
C HIS A 158 -2.09 1.52 2.20
N ALA A 159 -1.66 2.44 3.06
CA ALA A 159 -2.53 3.11 4.03
C ALA A 159 -3.68 3.88 3.37
N SER A 160 -3.46 4.50 2.20
CA SER A 160 -4.51 5.19 1.45
C SER A 160 -5.45 4.22 0.71
N HIS A 161 -5.00 3.01 0.41
CA HIS A 161 -5.74 2.05 -0.41
C HIS A 161 -6.55 1.03 0.44
N GLN A 162 -6.60 1.20 1.77
CA GLN A 162 -7.24 0.26 2.70
C GLN A 162 -8.75 0.15 2.56
N ALA A 163 -9.39 1.11 1.88
CA ALA A 163 -10.82 1.02 1.57
C ALA A 163 -11.15 -0.13 0.62
N PHE A 164 -10.15 -0.69 -0.07
CA PHE A 164 -10.29 -1.86 -0.93
C PHE A 164 -9.75 -3.12 -0.25
N THR A 165 -10.53 -4.19 -0.33
CA THR A 165 -10.15 -5.53 0.16
C THR A 165 -9.47 -6.38 -0.93
N GLU A 166 -9.31 -5.83 -2.14
CA GLU A 166 -8.83 -6.57 -3.30
C GLU A 166 -7.31 -6.43 -3.49
N TRP A 167 -6.60 -7.55 -3.45
CA TRP A 167 -5.12 -7.62 -3.44
C TRP A 167 -4.45 -7.38 -4.80
N MET A 168 -5.19 -7.51 -5.92
CA MET A 168 -4.59 -7.69 -7.25
C MET A 168 -3.73 -6.50 -7.71
N PHE A 169 -4.11 -5.28 -7.37
CA PHE A 169 -3.41 -4.06 -7.79
C PHE A 169 -2.76 -3.30 -6.62
N GLU A 170 -2.92 -3.77 -5.39
CA GLU A 170 -2.40 -3.13 -4.18
C GLU A 170 -0.88 -2.90 -4.29
N GLU A 171 -0.12 -3.98 -4.48
CA GLU A 171 1.32 -3.91 -4.71
C GLU A 171 1.68 -3.17 -6.01
N TYR A 172 0.87 -3.29 -7.07
CA TYR A 172 1.12 -2.55 -8.31
C TYR A 172 1.13 -1.05 -8.06
N PHE A 173 0.17 -0.52 -7.31
CA PHE A 173 0.09 0.90 -6.98
C PHE A 173 1.24 1.32 -6.07
N ALA A 174 1.51 0.55 -5.02
CA ALA A 174 2.57 0.85 -4.08
C ALA A 174 3.95 0.90 -4.76
N TYR A 175 4.24 -0.02 -5.70
CA TYR A 175 5.50 -0.03 -6.44
C TYR A 175 5.62 1.03 -7.55
N GLN A 176 4.56 1.73 -7.96
CA GLN A 176 4.73 2.88 -8.86
C GLN A 176 5.49 4.04 -8.20
N THR A 177 5.53 4.07 -6.86
CA THR A 177 6.39 4.97 -6.08
C THR A 177 7.88 4.60 -6.19
N ALA A 178 8.23 3.47 -6.80
CA ALA A 178 9.63 3.11 -6.95
C ALA A 178 10.37 4.06 -7.89
N SER A 179 11.62 4.38 -7.60
CA SER A 179 12.45 5.19 -8.50
C SER A 179 12.98 4.41 -9.72
N SER A 180 13.13 3.09 -9.62
CA SER A 180 13.65 2.25 -10.70
C SER A 180 12.54 1.55 -11.49
N ALA A 181 12.66 1.55 -12.81
CA ALA A 181 11.71 0.86 -13.69
C ALA A 181 11.60 -0.65 -13.38
N LEU A 182 12.73 -1.27 -13.02
CA LEU A 182 12.77 -2.67 -12.61
C LEU A 182 11.85 -2.93 -11.40
N ARG A 183 11.89 -2.06 -10.37
CA ARG A 183 11.03 -2.21 -9.18
C ARG A 183 9.59 -1.82 -9.45
N LYS A 184 9.33 -0.80 -10.30
CA LYS A 184 7.96 -0.51 -10.75
C LYS A 184 7.30 -1.71 -11.43
N PHE A 185 8.10 -2.49 -12.17
CA PHE A 185 7.60 -3.65 -12.89
C PHE A 185 7.55 -4.91 -12.03
N PHE A 186 8.68 -5.33 -11.45
CA PHE A 186 8.81 -6.60 -10.72
C PHE A 186 8.63 -6.49 -9.20
N GLY A 187 8.57 -5.29 -8.63
CA GLY A 187 8.47 -5.13 -7.19
C GLY A 187 7.25 -5.84 -6.63
N GLY A 188 6.09 -5.68 -7.26
CA GLY A 188 4.83 -6.31 -6.84
C GLY A 188 4.70 -7.77 -7.28
N CYS A 189 5.81 -8.51 -7.41
CA CYS A 189 5.75 -9.92 -7.77
C CYS A 189 5.29 -10.82 -6.62
N PHE A 190 5.60 -10.44 -5.38
CA PHE A 190 5.12 -11.10 -4.17
C PHE A 190 3.90 -10.34 -3.65
N ILE A 191 2.71 -10.93 -3.77
CA ILE A 191 1.44 -10.36 -3.34
C ILE A 191 0.96 -11.08 -2.08
N HIS A 192 1.09 -12.40 -2.04
CA HIS A 192 0.70 -13.22 -0.91
C HIS A 192 1.90 -13.59 -0.05
N LYS A 193 1.65 -13.79 1.26
CA LYS A 193 2.68 -14.25 2.22
C LYS A 193 3.39 -15.52 1.73
N PHE A 194 2.65 -16.45 1.13
CA PHE A 194 3.18 -17.71 0.61
C PHE A 194 3.96 -17.59 -0.70
N ASP A 195 3.89 -16.45 -1.41
CA ASP A 195 4.65 -16.28 -2.65
C ASP A 195 6.16 -16.31 -2.38
N SER A 196 6.59 -15.76 -1.25
CA SER A 196 7.99 -15.81 -0.83
C SER A 196 8.44 -17.25 -0.52
N LEU A 197 7.58 -18.04 0.13
CA LEU A 197 7.84 -19.44 0.44
C LEU A 197 7.88 -20.31 -0.84
N GLY A 198 6.95 -20.11 -1.78
CA GLY A 198 6.94 -20.81 -3.05
C GLY A 198 8.13 -20.46 -3.94
N PHE A 199 8.70 -19.26 -3.81
CA PHE A 199 9.92 -18.86 -4.50
C PHE A 199 11.17 -19.44 -3.84
N ILE A 200 11.34 -19.26 -2.53
CA ILE A 200 12.56 -19.63 -1.81
C ILE A 200 12.62 -21.14 -1.54
N GLY A 201 11.49 -21.78 -1.22
CA GLY A 201 11.44 -23.19 -0.81
C GLY A 201 12.06 -24.16 -1.82
N PRO A 202 11.62 -24.17 -3.09
CA PRO A 202 12.24 -24.98 -4.14
C PRO A 202 13.73 -24.69 -4.35
N ILE A 203 14.15 -23.42 -4.23
CA ILE A 203 15.55 -23.01 -4.38
C ILE A 203 16.39 -23.56 -3.23
N LEU A 204 15.89 -23.55 -2.00
CA LEU A 204 16.58 -24.12 -0.83
C LEU A 204 16.56 -25.66 -0.83
N LEU A 205 15.58 -26.28 -1.51
CA LEU A 205 15.53 -27.74 -1.66
C LEU A 205 16.62 -28.26 -2.61
N LEU A 206 17.01 -27.48 -3.63
CA LEU A 206 18.07 -27.85 -4.57
C LEU A 206 19.38 -28.31 -3.90
N PRO A 207 20.02 -27.53 -3.01
CA PRO A 207 21.25 -27.96 -2.35
C PRO A 207 21.06 -29.16 -1.42
N VAL A 208 19.90 -29.30 -0.77
CA VAL A 208 19.59 -30.47 0.08
C VAL A 208 19.53 -31.73 -0.77
N MET A 209 18.80 -31.70 -1.88
CA MET A 209 18.68 -32.85 -2.78
C MET A 209 20.00 -33.18 -3.48
N GLN A 210 20.78 -32.16 -3.84
CA GLN A 210 22.13 -32.35 -4.37
C GLN A 210 23.05 -33.06 -3.36
N PHE A 211 22.97 -32.67 -2.08
CA PHE A 211 23.72 -33.31 -1.01
C PHE A 211 23.30 -34.77 -0.84
N LEU A 212 21.99 -35.06 -0.74
CA LEU A 212 21.49 -36.44 -0.59
C LEU A 212 21.87 -37.34 -1.76
N ASN A 213 21.82 -36.82 -3.00
CA ASN A 213 22.29 -37.53 -4.20
C ASN A 213 23.80 -37.79 -4.16
N LEU A 214 24.60 -36.82 -3.70
CA LEU A 214 26.06 -36.96 -3.59
C LEU A 214 26.46 -38.09 -2.62
N PHE A 215 25.75 -38.21 -1.50
CA PHE A 215 25.97 -39.27 -0.51
C PHE A 215 25.19 -40.56 -0.82
N GLN A 216 24.58 -40.66 -2.01
CA GLN A 216 23.83 -41.84 -2.47
C GLN A 216 22.69 -42.27 -1.53
N ILE A 217 22.19 -41.35 -0.68
CA ILE A 217 21.07 -41.59 0.23
C ILE A 217 19.76 -41.68 -0.57
N VAL A 218 19.66 -40.87 -1.63
CA VAL A 218 18.55 -40.85 -2.58
C VAL A 218 19.14 -40.86 -3.99
N ASN A 219 18.44 -41.44 -4.97
CA ASN A 219 18.78 -41.31 -6.38
C ASN A 219 17.62 -40.63 -7.13
N CYS A 220 17.63 -39.29 -7.12
CA CYS A 220 16.58 -38.49 -7.73
C CYS A 220 17.15 -37.60 -8.85
N PRO A 221 16.53 -37.53 -10.04
CA PRO A 221 17.01 -36.70 -11.13
C PRO A 221 16.96 -35.21 -10.77
N MET A 222 18.13 -34.55 -10.69
CA MET A 222 18.21 -33.13 -10.35
C MET A 222 17.45 -32.21 -11.31
N GLY A 223 17.24 -32.64 -12.56
CA GLY A 223 16.43 -31.91 -13.53
C GLY A 223 15.00 -31.64 -13.05
N PHE A 224 14.39 -32.57 -12.30
CA PHE A 224 13.07 -32.36 -11.70
C PHE A 224 13.05 -31.18 -10.73
N PHE A 225 14.05 -31.08 -9.85
CA PHE A 225 14.14 -29.99 -8.88
C PHE A 225 14.48 -28.64 -9.53
N TRP A 226 15.27 -28.63 -10.60
CA TRP A 226 15.51 -27.41 -11.39
C TRP A 226 14.22 -26.92 -12.07
N CYS A 227 13.43 -27.82 -12.64
CA CYS A 227 12.11 -27.47 -13.17
C CYS A 227 11.21 -26.92 -12.06
N LEU A 228 11.16 -27.57 -10.89
CA LEU A 228 10.37 -27.10 -9.76
C LEU A 228 10.82 -25.69 -9.28
N ALA A 229 12.12 -25.46 -9.23
CA ALA A 229 12.70 -24.16 -8.89
C ALA A 229 12.42 -23.07 -9.93
N GLY A 230 12.20 -23.44 -11.20
CA GLY A 230 11.86 -22.49 -12.26
C GLY A 230 10.36 -22.21 -12.41
N VAL A 231 9.50 -23.19 -12.14
CA VAL A 231 8.04 -23.09 -12.38
C VAL A 231 7.41 -21.97 -11.55
N TYR A 232 7.73 -21.88 -10.25
CA TYR A 232 7.09 -20.89 -9.39
C TYR A 232 7.56 -19.45 -9.70
N PRO A 233 8.86 -19.15 -9.86
CA PRO A 233 9.31 -17.84 -10.36
C PRO A 233 8.71 -17.46 -11.72
N ALA A 234 8.59 -18.42 -12.65
CA ALA A 234 7.96 -18.17 -13.94
C ALA A 234 6.48 -17.80 -13.78
N PHE A 235 5.74 -18.50 -12.92
CA PHE A 235 4.36 -18.14 -12.56
C PHE A 235 4.27 -16.72 -11.99
N LEU A 236 5.13 -16.35 -11.03
CA LEU A 236 5.13 -15.01 -10.44
C LEU A 236 5.41 -13.94 -11.52
N ALA A 237 6.40 -14.16 -12.39
CA ALA A 237 6.73 -13.25 -13.48
C ALA A 237 5.58 -13.09 -14.47
N LEU A 238 4.92 -14.19 -14.87
CA LEU A 238 3.76 -14.15 -15.76
C LEU A 238 2.58 -13.40 -15.14
N ARG A 239 2.30 -13.64 -13.85
CA ARG A 239 1.25 -12.93 -13.10
C ARG A 239 1.53 -11.43 -13.04
N THR A 240 2.76 -11.04 -12.72
CA THR A 240 3.19 -9.63 -12.71
C THR A 240 3.07 -8.98 -14.08
N CYS A 241 3.49 -9.66 -15.15
CA CYS A 241 3.32 -9.20 -16.53
C CYS A 241 1.83 -8.98 -16.86
N TRP A 242 0.96 -9.90 -16.45
CA TRP A 242 -0.48 -9.81 -16.69
C TRP A 242 -1.12 -8.64 -15.95
N ILE A 243 -0.81 -8.45 -14.65
CA ILE A 243 -1.29 -7.31 -13.85
C ILE A 243 -0.85 -5.99 -14.47
N ASN A 244 0.45 -5.83 -14.77
CA ASN A 244 0.99 -4.63 -15.41
C ASN A 244 0.34 -4.37 -16.78
N ARG A 245 0.05 -5.41 -17.55
CA ARG A 245 -0.63 -5.29 -18.85
C ARG A 245 -2.06 -4.78 -18.69
N ILE A 246 -2.81 -5.28 -17.70
CA ILE A 246 -4.18 -4.83 -17.43
C ILE A 246 -4.17 -3.38 -16.98
N ALA A 247 -3.38 -3.04 -15.96
CA ALA A 247 -3.30 -1.67 -15.44
C ALA A 247 -2.81 -0.69 -16.52
N GLY A 248 -1.82 -1.10 -17.32
CA GLY A 248 -1.32 -0.31 -18.45
C GLY A 248 -2.38 -0.07 -19.54
N ARG A 249 -3.22 -1.07 -19.85
CA ARG A 249 -4.34 -0.91 -20.80
C ARG A 249 -5.42 0.03 -20.23
N ALA A 250 -5.80 -0.15 -18.97
CA ALA A 250 -6.76 0.71 -18.31
C ALA A 250 -6.29 2.17 -18.28
N ARG A 251 -5.02 2.41 -17.93
CA ARG A 251 -4.41 3.74 -17.94
C ARG A 251 -4.41 4.35 -19.34
N LYS A 252 -4.02 3.58 -20.36
CA LYS A 252 -4.04 4.04 -21.76
C LYS A 252 -5.46 4.40 -22.23
N PHE A 253 -6.46 3.64 -21.79
CA PHE A 253 -7.86 3.94 -22.10
C PHE A 253 -8.29 5.27 -21.49
N LEU A 254 -7.98 5.52 -20.22
CA LEU A 254 -8.28 6.80 -19.56
C LEU A 254 -7.54 7.98 -20.21
N ILE A 255 -6.27 7.80 -20.58
CA ILE A 255 -5.51 8.82 -21.35
C ILE A 255 -6.19 9.10 -22.70
N LYS A 256 -6.68 8.07 -23.41
CA LYS A 256 -7.42 8.24 -24.67
C LYS A 256 -8.74 9.00 -24.47
N LYS A 257 -9.39 8.80 -23.32
CA LYS A 257 -10.56 9.57 -22.88
C LYS A 257 -10.20 10.94 -22.29
N LYS A 258 -8.93 11.32 -22.39
CA LYS A 258 -8.34 12.58 -21.92
C LYS A 258 -8.43 12.79 -20.40
N ALA A 259 -8.76 11.79 -19.59
CA ALA A 259 -8.93 11.97 -18.14
C ALA A 259 -7.73 12.73 -17.52
N PRO A 260 -7.96 13.72 -16.64
CA PRO A 260 -6.90 14.65 -16.21
C PRO A 260 -5.82 13.95 -15.38
N HIS A 261 -6.22 13.01 -14.53
CA HIS A 261 -5.32 12.27 -13.64
C HIS A 261 -5.63 10.76 -13.69
N PRO A 262 -5.17 10.04 -14.73
CA PRO A 262 -5.52 8.63 -14.92
C PRO A 262 -4.97 7.72 -13.81
N GLY A 263 -3.85 8.09 -13.18
CA GLY A 263 -3.31 7.35 -12.03
C GLY A 263 -4.22 7.46 -10.80
N ALA A 264 -4.63 8.69 -10.48
CA ALA A 264 -5.54 8.98 -9.37
C ALA A 264 -6.92 8.33 -9.55
N ALA A 265 -7.43 8.28 -10.79
CA ALA A 265 -8.67 7.58 -11.11
C ALA A 265 -8.53 6.07 -10.84
N LEU A 266 -7.51 5.41 -11.41
CA LEU A 266 -7.31 3.97 -11.21
C LEU A 266 -7.10 3.61 -9.74
N PHE A 267 -6.44 4.47 -8.97
CA PHE A 267 -6.18 4.27 -7.54
C PHE A 267 -7.46 4.23 -6.68
N ARG A 268 -8.59 4.70 -7.24
CA ARG A 268 -9.91 4.73 -6.60
C ARG A 268 -10.89 3.75 -7.26
N MET A 269 -10.39 2.80 -8.05
CA MET A 269 -11.21 1.84 -8.79
C MET A 269 -11.01 0.42 -8.26
N SER A 270 -12.10 -0.35 -8.27
CA SER A 270 -12.06 -1.78 -7.99
C SER A 270 -11.33 -2.56 -9.09
N VAL A 271 -10.95 -3.80 -8.80
CA VAL A 271 -10.34 -4.70 -9.80
C VAL A 271 -11.29 -4.90 -10.98
N ALA A 272 -12.59 -5.04 -10.73
CA ALA A 272 -13.60 -5.21 -11.78
C ALA A 272 -13.68 -3.99 -12.71
N GLU A 273 -13.60 -2.79 -12.15
CA GLU A 273 -13.60 -1.53 -12.91
C GLU A 273 -12.33 -1.37 -13.73
N ILE A 274 -11.15 -1.64 -13.14
CA ILE A 274 -9.87 -1.59 -13.85
C ILE A 274 -9.86 -2.61 -15.01
N LYS A 275 -10.38 -3.82 -14.81
CA LYS A 275 -10.53 -4.82 -15.89
C LYS A 275 -11.49 -4.35 -16.98
N THR A 276 -12.57 -3.67 -16.61
CA THR A 276 -13.55 -3.11 -17.56
C THR A 276 -12.91 -2.04 -18.45
N LEU A 277 -12.12 -1.13 -17.85
CA LEU A 277 -11.31 -0.15 -18.59
C LEU A 277 -10.27 -0.81 -19.49
N ALA A 278 -9.58 -1.84 -18.99
CA ALA A 278 -8.60 -2.59 -19.78
C ALA A 278 -9.21 -3.33 -20.97
N ALA A 279 -10.51 -3.65 -20.89
CA ALA A 279 -11.32 -4.20 -21.99
C ALA A 279 -11.89 -3.10 -22.92
N GLY A 280 -11.59 -1.83 -22.67
CA GLY A 280 -12.00 -0.71 -23.52
C GLY A 280 -13.41 -0.19 -23.26
N ARG A 281 -13.99 -0.48 -22.10
CA ARG A 281 -15.33 -0.01 -21.70
C ARG A 281 -15.22 0.90 -20.48
N MET A 282 -16.12 1.87 -20.38
CA MET A 282 -16.22 2.71 -19.19
C MET A 282 -17.04 1.95 -18.12
N PRO A 283 -16.52 1.75 -16.91
CA PRO A 283 -17.32 1.22 -15.82
C PRO A 283 -18.41 2.23 -15.44
N GLN A 284 -19.50 1.73 -14.89
CA GLN A 284 -20.59 2.53 -14.34
C GLN A 284 -20.71 2.22 -12.86
N GLY A 285 -20.99 3.25 -12.07
CA GLY A 285 -21.42 3.10 -10.69
C GLY A 285 -21.95 4.42 -10.16
N ASN A 286 -22.64 4.31 -9.02
CA ASN A 286 -23.41 5.38 -8.41
C ASN A 286 -23.20 5.45 -6.89
N ASP A 287 -22.21 4.72 -6.36
CA ASP A 287 -21.84 4.77 -4.96
C ASP A 287 -21.17 6.11 -4.60
N LEU A 288 -20.94 6.35 -3.30
CA LEU A 288 -20.37 7.60 -2.82
C LEU A 288 -18.97 7.88 -3.41
N ARG A 289 -18.17 6.84 -3.63
CA ARG A 289 -16.83 6.92 -4.22
C ARG A 289 -16.90 7.38 -5.68
N TRP A 290 -17.95 7.04 -6.42
CA TRP A 290 -18.14 7.53 -7.79
C TRP A 290 -18.28 9.06 -7.89
N LYS A 291 -18.80 9.73 -6.85
CA LYS A 291 -18.81 11.20 -6.79
C LYS A 291 -17.41 11.80 -6.79
N ILE A 292 -16.49 11.19 -6.04
CA ILE A 292 -15.06 11.56 -6.05
C ILE A 292 -14.43 11.19 -7.39
N LEU A 293 -14.74 10.01 -7.90
CA LEU A 293 -14.11 9.46 -9.09
C LEU A 293 -14.36 10.32 -10.33
N GLN A 294 -15.56 10.91 -10.45
CA GLN A 294 -15.92 11.81 -11.56
C GLN A 294 -14.92 12.97 -11.73
N LYS A 295 -14.44 13.58 -10.64
CA LYS A 295 -13.40 14.62 -10.66
C LYS A 295 -12.11 14.18 -11.38
N TYR A 296 -11.79 12.89 -11.34
CA TYR A 296 -10.59 12.33 -11.95
C TYR A 296 -10.82 11.76 -13.35
N LEU A 297 -12.08 11.71 -13.79
CA LEU A 297 -12.51 11.17 -15.09
C LEU A 297 -12.94 12.28 -16.05
N ASP A 298 -13.65 13.27 -15.54
CA ASP A 298 -14.24 14.35 -16.33
C ASP A 298 -13.24 15.49 -16.50
N ASN A 299 -13.13 15.97 -17.74
CA ASN A 299 -12.25 17.09 -18.09
C ASN A 299 -12.91 18.46 -17.95
N GLY A 300 -14.11 18.53 -17.36
CA GLY A 300 -14.88 19.76 -17.31
C GLY A 300 -15.26 20.30 -18.68
N GLN A 301 -15.44 19.44 -19.70
CA GLN A 301 -16.08 19.86 -20.95
C GLN A 301 -17.60 19.61 -20.82
N GLU A 302 -18.29 20.56 -20.19
CA GLU A 302 -19.60 20.99 -20.69
C GLU A 302 -19.39 21.89 -21.92
#